data_AF-A0A6P4ELY9-F1
#
_entry.id   AF-A0A6P4ELY9-F1
#
_cell.length_a   1.000
_cell.length_b   1.000
_cell.length_c   1.000
_cell.angle_alpha   90.00
_cell.angle_beta   90.00
_cell.angle_gamma   90.00
#
_symmetry.space_group_name_H-M   'P 1'
#
loop_
_entity.id
_entity.type
_entity.pdbx_description
1 polymer ?
#
loop_
_entity_poly.entity_id
_entity_poly.type
_entity_poly.pdbx_seq_one_letter_code
_entity_poly.pdbx_strand_id
1 'polypeptide(L)'
;MFLTLLNGRGFVFNVDDYMELRSKHRIMGAPVGTANTKGWSPNQSTLPVELSKFETQLALDENIAKLVDKSQALTTPPTVEKLKEYKTDFESQLVCQKEALKTEKLRETERYIERILMGKRKKLLKQGKDEMANALTSQDVLKEVSDNFKFDRQNALVEVPCEHLKNHCSCKNSFRTCGEHKFPKISNFQRSLETGKVCDLG
;
A
#
# COMPACT_ATOMS: atom_id res chain seq x y z
N MET A 1 -3.20 -14.56 -11.30
CA MET A 1 -3.98 -13.43 -10.75
C MET A 1 -5.19 -13.89 -9.95
N PHE A 2 -5.61 -13.07 -9.00
CA PHE A 2 -6.84 -13.27 -8.23
C PHE A 2 -7.75 -12.04 -8.37
N LEU A 3 -9.05 -12.29 -8.57
CA LEU A 3 -10.10 -11.26 -8.50
C LEU A 3 -10.78 -11.37 -7.15
N THR A 4 -10.98 -10.27 -6.44
CA THR A 4 -11.85 -10.25 -5.26
C THR A 4 -13.29 -9.99 -5.69
N LEU A 5 -14.21 -10.88 -5.32
CA LEU A 5 -15.64 -10.67 -5.52
C LEU A 5 -16.18 -9.71 -4.46
N LEU A 6 -16.66 -8.55 -4.88
CA LEU A 6 -17.40 -7.61 -4.02
C LEU A 6 -18.65 -7.15 -4.78
N ASN A 7 -19.82 -7.19 -4.13
CA ASN A 7 -21.10 -6.71 -4.70
C ASN A 7 -21.43 -7.28 -6.10
N GLY A 8 -21.07 -8.54 -6.36
CA GLY A 8 -21.32 -9.17 -7.66
C GLY A 8 -20.44 -8.63 -8.80
N ARG A 9 -19.29 -8.04 -8.49
CA ARG A 9 -18.26 -7.61 -9.46
C ARG A 9 -16.87 -8.06 -9.02
N GLY A 10 -16.01 -8.33 -10.00
CA GLY A 10 -14.61 -8.66 -9.76
C GLY A 10 -13.77 -7.40 -9.57
N PHE A 11 -12.89 -7.39 -8.57
CA PHE A 11 -11.95 -6.31 -8.31
C PHE A 11 -10.52 -6.81 -8.37
N VAL A 12 -9.65 -6.00 -8.97
CA VAL A 12 -8.20 -6.23 -9.02
C VAL A 12 -7.53 -5.21 -8.11
N PHE A 13 -6.77 -5.68 -7.13
CA PHE A 13 -6.06 -4.84 -6.16
C PHE A 13 -4.55 -4.74 -6.42
N ASN A 14 -4.00 -5.61 -7.26
CA ASN A 14 -2.57 -5.64 -7.57
C ASN A 14 -2.30 -4.99 -8.94
N VAL A 15 -1.25 -4.15 -9.01
CA VAL A 15 -0.90 -3.41 -10.24
C VAL A 15 -0.47 -4.36 -11.36
N ASP A 16 0.36 -5.35 -11.05
CA ASP A 16 0.93 -6.24 -12.07
C ASP A 16 -0.15 -7.14 -12.67
N ASP A 17 -1.05 -7.68 -11.83
CA ASP A 17 -2.23 -8.42 -12.27
C ASP A 17 -3.12 -7.56 -13.19
N TYR A 18 -3.33 -6.28 -12.85
CA TYR A 18 -4.10 -5.36 -13.69
C TYR A 18 -3.40 -5.04 -15.02
N MET A 19 -2.08 -4.80 -14.98
CA MET A 19 -1.31 -4.51 -16.18
C MET A 19 -1.24 -5.72 -17.12
N GLU A 20 -1.21 -6.94 -16.58
CA GLU A 20 -1.31 -8.18 -17.34
C GLU A 20 -2.69 -8.33 -18.00
N LEU A 21 -3.78 -8.12 -17.25
CA LEU A 21 -5.15 -8.12 -17.79
C LEU A 21 -5.30 -7.15 -18.96
N ARG A 22 -4.81 -5.91 -18.78
CA ARG A 22 -4.91 -4.85 -19.78
C ARG A 22 -4.06 -5.14 -21.02
N SER A 23 -2.82 -5.56 -20.83
CA SER A 23 -1.85 -5.66 -21.92
C SER A 23 -1.99 -6.96 -22.73
N LYS A 24 -2.21 -8.09 -22.06
CA LYS A 24 -2.28 -9.42 -22.70
C LYS A 24 -3.71 -9.81 -23.06
N HIS A 25 -4.66 -9.59 -22.15
CA HIS A 25 -6.03 -10.08 -22.31
C HIS A 25 -7.00 -9.01 -22.80
N ARG A 26 -6.56 -7.75 -22.92
CA ARG A 26 -7.38 -6.59 -23.31
C ARG A 26 -8.61 -6.38 -22.42
N ILE A 27 -8.54 -6.87 -21.18
CA ILE A 27 -9.56 -6.63 -20.15
C ILE A 27 -9.20 -5.33 -19.46
N MET A 28 -10.08 -4.33 -19.61
CA MET A 28 -9.73 -2.94 -19.28
C MET A 28 -10.20 -2.56 -17.88
N GLY A 29 -11.42 -2.98 -17.50
CA GLY A 29 -12.06 -2.54 -16.28
C GLY A 29 -12.17 -1.01 -16.14
N ALA A 30 -12.61 -0.59 -14.96
CA ALA A 30 -12.70 0.80 -14.55
C ALA A 30 -11.96 0.98 -13.22
N PRO A 31 -10.83 1.70 -13.19
CA PRO A 31 -10.17 2.06 -11.94
C PRO A 31 -11.12 2.80 -10.99
N VAL A 32 -11.11 2.42 -9.72
CA VAL A 32 -11.99 2.96 -8.68
C VAL A 32 -11.18 3.81 -7.70
N GLY A 33 -11.74 4.96 -7.37
CA GLY A 33 -11.13 5.94 -6.47
C GLY A 33 -10.87 7.27 -7.17
N THR A 34 -10.58 8.29 -6.36
CA THR A 34 -10.19 9.61 -6.85
C THR A 34 -8.78 9.89 -6.39
N ALA A 35 -7.89 10.22 -7.31
CA ALA A 35 -6.62 10.84 -6.95
C ALA A 35 -6.93 12.26 -6.44
N ASN A 36 -6.50 12.58 -5.21
CA ASN A 36 -6.84 13.81 -4.49
C ASN A 36 -6.54 15.10 -5.31
N THR A 37 -7.58 15.93 -5.48
CA THR A 37 -7.72 17.40 -5.76
C THR A 37 -6.63 18.28 -6.41
N LYS A 38 -5.43 17.82 -6.79
CA LYS A 38 -4.40 18.70 -7.39
C LYS A 38 -3.81 18.17 -8.69
N GLY A 39 -4.64 18.09 -9.74
CA GLY A 39 -4.20 18.11 -11.15
C GLY A 39 -3.26 16.96 -11.55
N TRP A 40 -3.78 15.74 -11.60
CA TRP A 40 -3.06 14.56 -12.08
C TRP A 40 -3.81 14.01 -13.32
N SER A 41 -3.06 13.58 -14.34
CA SER A 41 -3.63 13.17 -15.64
C SER A 41 -4.59 11.98 -15.49
N PRO A 42 -5.55 11.77 -16.41
CA PRO A 42 -6.44 10.59 -16.40
C PRO A 42 -5.72 9.24 -16.31
N ASN A 43 -4.42 9.21 -16.65
CA ASN A 43 -3.54 8.04 -16.57
C ASN A 43 -3.07 7.71 -15.14
N GLN A 44 -3.41 8.52 -14.15
CA GLN A 44 -3.05 8.34 -12.73
C GLN A 44 -4.25 7.81 -11.94
N SER A 45 -5.00 6.90 -12.55
CA SER A 45 -6.13 6.24 -11.92
C SER A 45 -5.64 5.31 -10.80
N THR A 46 -6.36 5.30 -9.68
CA THR A 46 -6.01 4.51 -8.50
C THR A 46 -6.56 3.10 -8.60
N LEU A 47 -5.85 2.14 -8.01
CA LEU A 47 -6.42 0.83 -7.68
C LEU A 47 -7.42 0.97 -6.51
N PRO A 48 -8.38 0.03 -6.38
CA PRO A 48 -8.58 -1.16 -7.20
C PRO A 48 -9.25 -0.88 -8.55
N VAL A 49 -9.12 -1.81 -9.51
CA VAL A 49 -9.88 -1.79 -10.76
C VAL A 49 -11.13 -2.66 -10.62
N GLU A 50 -12.29 -2.07 -10.90
CA GLU A 50 -13.57 -2.77 -11.00
C GLU A 50 -13.72 -3.35 -12.41
N LEU A 51 -13.91 -4.66 -12.52
CA LEU A 51 -14.29 -5.29 -13.77
C LEU A 51 -15.81 -5.30 -13.91
N SER A 52 -16.29 -5.11 -15.14
CA SER A 52 -17.70 -5.37 -15.43
C SER A 52 -18.04 -6.84 -15.19
N LYS A 53 -19.35 -7.14 -15.07
CA LYS A 53 -19.82 -8.53 -14.90
C LYS A 53 -19.37 -9.43 -16.06
N PHE A 54 -19.38 -8.90 -17.28
CA PHE A 54 -18.97 -9.63 -18.48
C PHE A 54 -17.46 -9.85 -18.53
N GLU A 55 -16.66 -8.84 -18.21
CA GLU A 55 -15.20 -9.00 -18.11
C GLU A 55 -14.81 -9.99 -17.01
N THR A 56 -15.49 -9.93 -15.86
CA THR A 56 -15.28 -10.88 -14.76
C THR A 56 -15.61 -12.31 -15.21
N GLN A 57 -16.75 -12.50 -15.89
CA GLN A 57 -17.15 -13.81 -16.40
C GLN A 57 -16.16 -14.33 -17.44
N LEU A 58 -15.77 -13.50 -18.41
CA LEU A 58 -14.79 -13.85 -19.44
C LEU A 58 -13.46 -14.28 -18.82
N ALA A 59 -12.98 -13.55 -17.81
CA ALA A 59 -11.73 -13.88 -17.12
C ALA A 59 -11.79 -15.26 -16.41
N LEU A 60 -12.98 -15.69 -15.99
CA LEU A 60 -13.19 -16.99 -15.35
C LEU A 60 -13.35 -18.11 -16.38
N ASP A 61 -14.13 -17.88 -17.43
CA ASP A 61 -14.39 -18.86 -18.48
C ASP A 61 -13.11 -19.23 -19.23
N GLU A 62 -12.26 -18.23 -19.52
CA GLU A 62 -10.97 -18.40 -20.17
C GLU A 62 -9.85 -18.85 -19.20
N ASN A 63 -10.17 -19.12 -17.93
CA ASN A 63 -9.21 -19.47 -16.87
C ASN A 63 -8.05 -18.47 -16.71
N ILE A 64 -8.27 -17.20 -17.07
CA ILE A 64 -7.29 -16.11 -16.91
C ILE A 64 -7.12 -15.78 -15.43
N ALA A 65 -8.22 -15.78 -14.68
CA ALA A 65 -8.24 -15.38 -13.28
C ALA A 65 -9.03 -16.36 -12.41
N LYS A 66 -8.75 -16.32 -11.10
CA LYS A 66 -9.54 -17.03 -10.08
C LYS A 66 -10.31 -16.01 -9.25
N LEU A 67 -11.60 -16.27 -9.02
CA LEU A 67 -12.44 -15.45 -8.17
C LEU A 67 -12.32 -15.87 -6.71
N VAL A 68 -12.11 -14.91 -5.81
CA VAL A 68 -12.07 -15.11 -4.36
C VAL A 68 -13.18 -14.28 -3.74
N ASP A 69 -14.11 -14.95 -3.07
CA ASP A 69 -15.16 -14.30 -2.30
C ASP A 69 -14.67 -14.08 -0.85
N LYS A 70 -14.56 -12.80 -0.46
CA LYS A 70 -14.18 -12.40 0.90
C LYS A 70 -15.37 -12.00 1.76
N SER A 71 -16.61 -12.06 1.25
CA SER A 71 -17.81 -11.59 1.97
C SER A 71 -17.93 -12.20 3.37
N GLN A 72 -17.81 -13.52 3.50
CA GLN A 72 -17.88 -14.20 4.79
C GLN A 72 -16.73 -13.81 5.73
N ALA A 73 -15.50 -13.78 5.20
CA ALA A 73 -14.31 -13.42 5.96
C ALA A 73 -14.35 -11.98 6.50
N LEU A 74 -14.97 -11.05 5.76
CA LEU A 74 -15.14 -9.66 6.17
C LEU A 74 -16.25 -9.47 7.21
N THR A 75 -17.23 -10.36 7.26
CA THR A 75 -18.33 -10.31 8.23
C THR A 75 -18.03 -11.03 9.54
N THR A 76 -17.06 -11.94 9.55
CA THR A 76 -16.73 -12.73 10.74
C THR A 76 -15.64 -12.01 11.57
N PRO A 77 -15.82 -11.83 12.88
CA PRO A 77 -14.77 -11.24 13.72
C PRO A 77 -13.51 -12.13 13.69
N PRO A 78 -12.30 -11.54 13.66
CA PRO A 78 -11.06 -12.30 13.62
C PRO A 78 -10.83 -13.05 14.93
N THR A 79 -10.23 -14.23 14.86
CA THR A 79 -9.81 -14.99 16.05
C THR A 79 -8.60 -14.32 16.72
N VAL A 80 -8.38 -14.66 18.00
CA VAL A 80 -7.25 -14.13 18.76
C VAL A 80 -5.91 -14.52 18.13
N GLU A 81 -5.77 -15.73 17.56
CA GLU A 81 -4.54 -16.10 16.85
C GLU A 81 -4.31 -15.26 15.60
N LYS A 82 -5.36 -15.07 14.77
CA LYS A 82 -5.27 -14.24 13.55
C LYS A 82 -4.90 -12.80 13.86
N LEU A 83 -5.43 -12.25 14.95
CA LEU A 83 -5.06 -10.90 15.41
C LEU A 83 -3.60 -10.81 15.84
N LYS A 84 -3.06 -11.85 16.49
CA LYS A 84 -1.64 -11.90 16.86
C LYS A 84 -0.76 -12.00 15.62
N GLU A 85 -1.08 -12.92 14.70
CA GLU A 85 -0.34 -13.07 13.43
C GLU A 85 -0.33 -11.75 12.66
N TYR A 86 -1.48 -11.11 12.49
CA TYR A 86 -1.57 -9.82 11.80
C TYR A 86 -0.72 -8.73 12.46
N LYS A 87 -0.73 -8.64 13.79
CA LYS A 87 0.11 -7.67 14.51
C LYS A 87 1.59 -7.91 14.26
N THR A 88 2.04 -9.16 14.30
CA THR A 88 3.43 -9.52 14.04
C THR A 88 3.82 -9.22 12.59
N ASP A 89 2.98 -9.59 11.62
CA ASP A 89 3.22 -9.30 10.21
C ASP A 89 3.28 -7.79 9.95
N PHE A 90 2.34 -7.02 10.52
CA PHE A 90 2.30 -5.57 10.42
C PHE A 90 3.54 -4.90 11.03
N GLU A 91 3.98 -5.33 12.21
CA GLU A 91 5.20 -4.80 12.84
C GLU A 91 6.45 -5.10 11.99
N SER A 92 6.54 -6.31 11.43
CA SER A 92 7.63 -6.68 10.52
C SER A 92 7.66 -5.78 9.28
N GLN A 93 6.51 -5.50 8.68
CA GLN A 93 6.40 -4.61 7.53
C GLN A 93 6.84 -3.18 7.85
N LEU A 94 6.45 -2.65 9.02
CA LEU A 94 6.89 -1.32 9.45
C LEU A 94 8.41 -1.25 9.60
N VAL A 95 9.05 -2.31 10.10
CA VAL A 95 10.51 -2.39 10.18
C VAL A 95 11.12 -2.41 8.78
N CYS A 96 10.60 -3.23 7.87
CA CYS A 96 11.08 -3.27 6.48
C CYS A 96 10.97 -1.90 5.79
N GLN A 97 9.84 -1.21 5.94
CA GLN A 97 9.64 0.13 5.37
C GLN A 97 10.60 1.16 5.98
N LYS A 98 10.82 1.09 7.30
CA LYS A 98 11.79 1.95 7.99
C LYS A 98 13.19 1.78 7.42
N GLU A 99 13.65 0.54 7.27
CA GLU A 99 15.00 0.25 6.77
C GLU A 99 15.16 0.62 5.30
N ALA A 100 14.14 0.37 4.46
CA ALA A 100 14.13 0.80 3.07
C ALA A 100 14.23 2.33 2.95
N LEU A 101 13.43 3.08 3.73
CA LEU A 101 13.46 4.54 3.71
C LEU A 101 14.79 5.09 4.25
N LYS A 102 15.35 4.46 5.29
CA LYS A 102 16.67 4.82 5.82
C LYS A 102 17.75 4.64 4.76
N THR A 103 17.73 3.52 4.05
CA THR A 103 18.69 3.19 2.99
C THR A 103 18.61 4.20 1.85
N GLU A 104 17.42 4.51 1.35
CA GLU A 104 17.25 5.51 0.30
C GLU A 104 17.70 6.90 0.74
N LYS A 105 17.40 7.29 2.00
CA LYS A 105 17.86 8.58 2.53
C LYS A 105 19.37 8.67 2.62
N LEU A 106 20.05 7.59 3.02
CA LEU A 106 21.50 7.52 3.04
C LEU A 106 22.06 7.59 1.62
N ARG A 107 21.48 6.88 0.66
CA ARG A 107 21.88 6.92 -0.76
C ARG A 107 21.76 8.32 -1.36
N GLU A 108 20.66 9.02 -1.11
CA GLU A 108 20.49 10.40 -1.57
C GLU A 108 21.46 11.36 -0.86
N THR A 109 21.76 11.13 0.42
CA THR A 109 22.76 11.92 1.15
C THR A 109 24.15 11.72 0.58
N GLU A 110 24.52 10.49 0.26
CA GLU A 110 25.78 10.14 -0.38
C GLU A 110 25.92 10.81 -1.76
N ARG A 111 24.84 10.81 -2.56
CA ARG A 111 24.80 11.48 -3.86
C ARG A 111 25.10 12.99 -3.77
N TYR A 112 24.73 13.65 -2.68
CA TYR A 112 24.94 15.09 -2.48
C TYR A 112 25.99 15.42 -1.41
N ILE A 113 26.82 14.45 -1.04
CA ILE A 113 27.68 14.53 0.14
C ILE A 113 28.67 15.71 0.09
N GLU A 114 29.26 15.98 -1.08
CA GLU A 114 30.20 17.07 -1.28
C GLU A 114 29.55 18.44 -1.04
N ARG A 115 28.33 18.63 -1.56
CA ARG A 115 27.56 19.88 -1.36
C ARG A 115 27.20 20.07 0.11
N ILE A 116 26.83 18.99 0.79
CA ILE A 116 26.49 19.02 2.21
C ILE A 116 27.74 19.35 3.05
N LEU A 117 28.88 18.74 2.74
CA LEU A 117 30.16 19.03 3.41
C LEU A 117 30.58 20.49 3.24
N MET A 118 30.54 21.02 2.02
CA MET A 118 30.85 22.43 1.78
C MET A 118 29.94 23.36 2.57
N GLY A 119 28.64 23.08 2.62
CA GLY A 119 27.67 23.84 3.41
C GLY A 119 27.96 23.79 4.91
N LYS A 120 28.27 22.60 5.45
CA LYS A 120 28.62 22.41 6.86
C LYS A 120 29.94 23.09 7.22
N ARG A 121 31.00 22.94 6.42
CA ARG A 121 32.29 23.61 6.61
C ARG A 121 32.14 25.12 6.63
N LYS A 122 31.43 25.69 5.65
CA LYS A 122 31.14 27.14 5.61
C LYS A 122 30.39 27.63 6.84
N LYS A 123 29.49 26.82 7.40
CA LYS A 123 28.77 27.14 8.65
C LYS A 123 29.69 27.11 9.87
N LEU A 124 30.61 26.15 9.97
CA LEU A 124 31.57 26.03 11.07
C LEU A 124 32.63 27.14 11.06
N LEU A 125 33.14 27.50 9.89
CA LEU A 125 34.06 28.64 9.71
C LEU A 125 33.40 29.96 10.17
N LYS A 126 32.12 30.17 9.84
CA LYS A 126 31.37 31.35 10.33
C LYS A 126 31.19 31.39 11.85
N GLN A 127 31.29 30.25 12.52
CA GLN A 127 31.19 30.13 13.98
C GLN A 127 32.57 30.19 14.67
N GLY A 128 33.65 30.42 13.92
CA GLY A 128 35.02 30.44 14.45
C GLY A 128 35.55 29.06 14.86
N LYS A 129 34.99 27.97 14.33
CA LYS A 129 35.36 26.59 14.65
C LYS A 129 36.15 25.94 13.50
N ASP A 130 37.31 26.49 13.21
CA ASP A 130 38.10 26.14 12.02
C ASP A 130 38.68 24.72 12.09
N GLU A 131 39.11 24.27 13.28
CA GLU A 131 39.63 22.92 13.49
C GLU A 131 38.56 21.84 13.22
N MET A 132 37.33 22.07 13.69
CA MET A 132 36.20 21.15 13.44
C MET A 132 35.77 21.17 11.97
N ALA A 133 35.89 22.31 11.28
CA ALA A 133 35.57 22.39 9.86
C ALA A 133 36.54 21.55 9.01
N ASN A 134 37.82 21.57 9.37
CA ASN A 134 38.87 20.83 8.65
C ASN A 134 38.84 19.32 8.95
N ALA A 135 38.46 18.92 10.16
CA ALA A 135 38.34 17.52 10.56
C ALA A 135 37.07 16.82 10.01
N LEU A 136 36.06 17.57 9.56
CA LEU A 136 34.78 17.00 9.12
C LEU A 136 34.92 16.15 7.85
N THR A 137 34.51 14.88 7.94
CA THR A 137 34.59 13.89 6.87
C THR A 137 33.20 13.47 6.36
N SER A 138 33.11 12.93 5.13
CA SER A 138 31.88 12.38 4.55
C SER A 138 31.21 11.33 5.44
N GLN A 139 32.01 10.48 6.09
CA GLN A 139 31.55 9.44 7.01
C GLN A 139 30.80 10.02 8.21
N ASP A 140 31.26 11.14 8.76
CA ASP A 140 30.61 11.81 9.89
C ASP A 140 29.22 12.30 9.53
N VAL A 141 29.07 12.83 8.30
CA VAL A 141 27.78 13.30 7.78
C VAL A 141 26.80 12.14 7.58
N LEU A 142 27.26 11.02 7.02
CA LEU A 142 26.42 9.83 6.83
C LEU A 142 26.01 9.22 8.18
N LYS A 143 26.93 9.15 9.14
CA LYS A 143 26.65 8.68 10.51
C LYS A 143 25.63 9.58 11.20
N GLU A 144 25.81 10.90 11.12
CA GLU A 144 24.85 11.86 11.67
C GLU A 144 23.45 11.70 11.05
N VAL A 145 23.35 11.49 9.74
CA VAL A 145 22.05 11.27 9.08
C VAL A 145 21.42 9.94 9.48
N SER A 146 22.22 8.87 9.63
CA SER A 146 21.76 7.58 10.12
C SER A 146 21.23 7.67 11.55
N ASP A 147 21.97 8.32 12.45
CA ASP A 147 21.64 8.41 13.88
C ASP A 147 20.42 9.32 14.13
N ASN A 148 20.27 10.37 13.32
CA ASN A 148 19.11 11.27 13.38
C ASN A 148 17.90 10.78 12.58
N PHE A 149 17.98 9.62 11.93
CA PHE A 149 16.86 9.10 11.16
C PHE A 149 15.70 8.72 12.07
N LYS A 150 14.57 9.40 11.88
CA LYS A 150 13.31 9.11 12.57
C LYS A 150 12.28 8.68 11.53
N PHE A 151 11.74 7.49 11.73
CA PHE A 151 10.62 6.99 10.95
C PHE A 151 9.32 7.34 11.67
N ASP A 152 8.51 8.17 11.02
CA ASP A 152 7.18 8.51 11.52
C ASP A 152 6.19 7.45 11.04
N ARG A 153 5.53 6.79 12.00
CA ARG A 153 4.53 5.74 11.70
C ARG A 153 3.32 6.30 10.97
N GLN A 154 3.02 7.59 11.08
CA GLN A 154 1.93 8.22 10.33
C GLN A 154 2.17 8.23 8.82
N ASN A 155 3.45 8.17 8.41
CA ASN A 155 3.84 8.12 7.01
C ASN A 155 4.06 6.68 6.51
N ALA A 156 3.80 5.68 7.35
CA ALA A 156 3.91 4.29 6.94
C ALA A 156 2.84 3.96 5.89
N LEU A 157 3.23 3.20 4.88
CA LEU A 157 2.28 2.63 3.94
C LEU A 157 1.55 1.50 4.65
N VAL A 158 0.21 1.56 4.63
CA VAL A 158 -0.66 0.55 5.22
C VAL A 158 -1.28 -0.26 4.10
N GLU A 159 -1.42 -1.57 4.32
CA GLU A 159 -2.02 -2.47 3.34
C GLU A 159 -3.46 -2.09 3.02
N VAL A 160 -3.84 -2.25 1.75
CA VAL A 160 -5.23 -2.11 1.33
C VAL A 160 -5.98 -3.37 1.76
N PRO A 161 -7.13 -3.27 2.48
CA PRO A 161 -7.84 -4.40 3.12
C PRO A 161 -8.28 -5.59 2.24
N CYS A 162 -7.93 -5.62 0.95
CA CYS A 162 -8.36 -6.65 0.02
C CYS A 162 -7.24 -7.17 -0.90
N GLU A 163 -6.00 -6.67 -0.81
CA GLU A 163 -4.90 -7.24 -1.59
C GLU A 163 -4.57 -8.68 -1.14
N HIS A 164 -4.20 -9.54 -2.09
CA HIS A 164 -3.93 -10.95 -1.87
C HIS A 164 -2.43 -11.20 -1.69
N LEU A 165 -1.92 -10.96 -0.49
CA LEU A 165 -0.47 -11.05 -0.19
C LEU A 165 0.03 -12.49 0.00
N LYS A 166 -0.87 -13.43 0.34
CA LYS A 166 -0.59 -14.87 0.50
C LYS A 166 -1.47 -15.65 -0.49
N ASN A 167 -0.98 -16.80 -0.99
CA ASN A 167 -1.75 -17.69 -1.86
C ASN A 167 -3.04 -18.13 -1.16
N HIS A 168 -4.21 -17.79 -1.70
CA HIS A 168 -5.49 -18.19 -1.15
C HIS A 168 -6.01 -19.49 -1.79
N CYS A 169 -6.71 -20.31 -1.00
CA CYS A 169 -7.53 -21.39 -1.54
C CYS A 169 -8.71 -20.79 -2.34
N SER A 170 -8.65 -20.93 -3.67
CA SER A 170 -9.74 -20.53 -4.56
C SER A 170 -10.89 -21.53 -4.49
N CYS A 171 -12.08 -21.11 -4.12
CA CYS A 171 -13.29 -21.90 -4.37
C CYS A 171 -13.74 -21.65 -5.82
N LYS A 172 -13.93 -22.71 -6.61
CA LYS A 172 -14.49 -22.62 -7.97
C LYS A 172 -16.00 -22.32 -7.88
N ASN A 173 -16.38 -21.09 -7.54
CA ASN A 173 -17.78 -20.71 -7.56
C ASN A 173 -18.16 -20.36 -9.01
N SER A 174 -19.10 -21.11 -9.58
CA SER A 174 -19.77 -20.71 -10.82
C SER A 174 -20.47 -19.37 -10.56
N PHE A 175 -20.02 -18.31 -11.21
CA PHE A 175 -20.60 -16.98 -11.10
C PHE A 175 -22.02 -17.01 -11.72
N ARG A 176 -23.04 -17.31 -10.90
CA ARG A 176 -24.45 -17.20 -11.31
C ARG A 176 -24.95 -15.85 -10.82
N THR A 177 -25.43 -15.03 -11.74
CA THR A 177 -25.99 -13.71 -11.47
C THR A 177 -27.24 -13.83 -10.60
N CYS A 178 -27.11 -13.68 -9.29
CA CYS A 178 -28.23 -13.60 -8.36
C CYS A 178 -28.08 -12.39 -7.45
N GLY A 179 -29.04 -11.45 -7.56
CA GLY A 179 -29.48 -10.56 -6.49
C GLY A 179 -28.55 -9.42 -6.07
N GLU A 180 -29.06 -8.19 -6.15
CA GLU A 180 -28.44 -7.00 -5.56
C GLU A 180 -28.36 -7.14 -4.02
N HIS A 181 -27.21 -7.56 -3.50
CA HIS A 181 -26.91 -7.42 -2.08
C HIS A 181 -26.32 -6.02 -1.82
N LYS A 182 -27.11 -5.17 -1.16
CA LYS A 182 -26.68 -3.86 -0.68
C LYS A 182 -25.67 -4.02 0.44
N PHE A 183 -24.38 -3.82 0.15
CA PHE A 183 -23.37 -3.57 1.18
C PHE A 183 -23.28 -2.06 1.47
N PRO A 184 -23.01 -1.66 2.72
CA PRO A 184 -22.87 -0.25 3.09
C PRO A 184 -21.67 0.39 2.39
N LYS A 185 -21.81 1.68 2.06
CA LYS A 185 -20.80 2.47 1.35
C LYS A 185 -19.47 2.50 2.13
N ILE A 186 -18.37 2.35 1.39
CA ILE A 186 -16.97 2.30 1.86
C ILE A 186 -16.56 3.56 2.68
N SER A 187 -17.34 4.64 2.64
CA SER A 187 -17.09 5.88 3.39
C SER A 187 -17.14 5.75 4.92
N ASN A 188 -17.69 4.65 5.47
CA ASN A 188 -17.86 4.52 6.92
C ASN A 188 -16.73 3.75 7.63
N PHE A 189 -15.79 3.14 6.91
CA PHE A 189 -14.73 2.35 7.54
C PHE A 189 -13.63 3.24 8.15
N GLN A 190 -13.32 4.39 7.53
CA GLN A 190 -12.34 5.34 8.05
C GLN A 190 -12.74 5.97 9.41
N ARG A 191 -14.04 6.13 9.69
CA ARG A 191 -14.51 6.78 10.93
C ARG A 191 -14.52 5.84 12.15
N SER A 192 -14.54 4.53 11.94
CA SER A 192 -14.59 3.54 13.03
C SER A 192 -13.21 3.32 13.69
N LEU A 193 -12.12 3.46 12.90
CA LEU A 193 -10.75 3.35 13.40
C LEU A 193 -10.30 4.55 14.26
N GLU A 194 -10.91 5.72 14.07
CA GLU A 194 -10.57 6.93 14.82
C GLU A 194 -11.27 7.05 16.18
N THR A 195 -12.38 6.34 16.40
CA THR A 195 -13.25 6.61 17.56
C THR A 195 -13.33 5.50 18.60
N GLY A 196 -12.75 4.32 18.36
CA GLY A 196 -12.62 3.26 19.37
C GLY A 196 -13.94 2.81 20.00
N LYS A 197 -15.09 3.12 19.40
CA LYS A 197 -16.41 2.72 19.88
C LYS A 197 -16.93 1.57 19.03
N VAL A 198 -17.01 0.41 19.66
CA VAL A 198 -17.80 -0.73 19.19
C VAL A 198 -19.25 -0.27 19.13
N CYS A 199 -19.82 -0.18 17.93
CA CYS A 199 -21.26 -0.04 17.78
C CYS A 199 -21.89 -1.42 17.94
N ASP A 200 -22.49 -1.67 19.11
CA ASP A 200 -23.51 -2.71 19.26
C ASP A 200 -24.65 -2.42 18.29
N LEU A 201 -25.02 -3.38 17.46
CA LEU A 201 -26.24 -3.34 16.65
C LEU A 201 -26.90 -4.72 16.73
N GLY A 202 -28.03 -4.75 17.45
CA GLY A 202 -29.03 -5.81 17.35
C GLY A 202 -29.93 -5.66 16.14
#